data_AF-A0AAP0J5D0-F1
#
_entry.id   AF-A0AAP0J5D0-F1
#
_cell.length_a   1.000
_cell.length_b   1.000
_cell.length_c   1.000
_cell.angle_alpha   90.00
_cell.angle_beta   90.00
_cell.angle_gamma   90.00
#
_symmetry.space_group_name_H-M   'P 1'
#
loop_
_entity.id
_entity.type
_entity.pdbx_description
1 polymer ?
#
loop_
_entity_poly.entity_id
_entity_poly.type
_entity_poly.pdbx_seq_one_letter_code
_entity_poly.pdbx_strand_id
1 'polypeptide(L)'
;MARERPKRGTLPPPHETIERLEKSASDGDFYGAQQIYKSISARYASAERYGEALDILQSGASVQLKHGQVTCGAELAALFVETLTKGKFPCNEDTLDRVRTIYRQFPQIPVPQQLGVDDDMQKLSEALGAAKIRVEGCSSFLKAALKWSAEFGGPRNGCPELYDMLAEYICSESPDLDIAKASIYFVRGKNPAKFASELVNFIEKCYPGEDDLAIVRAVLLYLSLGNMRDANYLMDEVRKQLESKELELPDSDLIQFITYLLRTLERDALPLFRVLRQRYKSSLDRESSFKELLDKIAERFYGVQRRSPLQGMFGDIFQMMGGAD
;
A
#
# COMPACT_ATOMS: atom_id res chain seq x y z
N MET A 1 41.50 -33.17 15.17
CA MET A 1 41.34 -32.92 13.72
C MET A 1 39.97 -32.27 13.51
N ALA A 2 39.95 -30.94 13.33
CA ALA A 2 38.73 -30.22 13.01
C ALA A 2 38.34 -30.54 11.56
N ARG A 3 37.11 -31.00 11.34
CA ARG A 3 36.57 -31.20 9.98
C ARG A 3 36.46 -29.84 9.31
N GLU A 4 37.32 -29.58 8.33
CA GLU A 4 37.14 -28.49 7.38
C GLU A 4 35.78 -28.65 6.69
N ARG A 5 34.95 -27.60 6.75
CA ARG A 5 33.74 -27.50 5.93
C ARG A 5 34.16 -27.53 4.46
N PRO A 6 33.47 -28.29 3.59
CA PRO A 6 33.88 -28.43 2.19
C PRO A 6 33.83 -27.05 1.52
N LYS A 7 34.90 -26.71 0.78
CA LYS A 7 34.98 -25.51 -0.07
C LYS A 7 33.75 -25.48 -0.98
N ARG A 8 32.80 -24.57 -0.69
CA ARG A 8 31.64 -24.30 -1.53
C ARG A 8 32.16 -23.97 -2.93
N GLY A 9 31.77 -24.79 -3.93
CA GLY A 9 32.20 -24.60 -5.31
C GLY A 9 31.99 -23.15 -5.77
N THR A 10 32.95 -22.62 -6.52
CA THR A 10 32.94 -21.26 -7.05
C THR A 10 31.58 -20.96 -7.68
N LEU A 11 30.83 -20.02 -7.09
CA LEU A 11 29.54 -19.61 -7.67
C LEU A 11 29.82 -18.91 -9.01
N PRO A 12 29.14 -19.30 -10.10
CA PRO A 12 29.36 -18.71 -11.42
C PRO A 12 29.01 -17.22 -11.38
N PRO A 13 29.67 -16.35 -12.16
CA PRO A 13 29.40 -14.91 -12.15
C PRO A 13 27.89 -14.60 -12.25
N PRO A 14 27.37 -13.64 -11.47
CA PRO A 14 25.95 -13.33 -11.47
C PRO A 14 25.46 -12.87 -12.85
N HIS A 15 26.27 -12.13 -13.62
CA HIS A 15 25.89 -11.64 -14.95
C HIS A 15 25.64 -12.78 -15.96
N GLU A 16 26.58 -13.72 -16.13
CA GLU A 16 26.42 -14.90 -17.00
C GLU A 16 25.20 -15.73 -16.59
N THR A 17 24.97 -15.81 -15.29
CA THR A 17 23.83 -16.55 -14.74
C THR A 17 22.52 -15.86 -15.09
N ILE A 18 22.45 -14.53 -14.96
CA ILE A 18 21.30 -13.71 -15.31
C ILE A 18 21.00 -13.83 -16.81
N GLU A 19 21.97 -13.60 -17.69
CA GLU A 19 21.76 -13.66 -19.15
C GLU A 19 21.18 -15.02 -19.59
N ARG A 20 21.70 -16.11 -19.02
CA ARG A 20 21.20 -17.46 -19.32
C ARG A 20 19.75 -17.64 -18.86
N LEU A 21 19.38 -17.10 -17.71
CA LEU A 21 18.03 -17.22 -17.16
C LEU A 21 17.02 -16.33 -17.89
N GLU A 22 17.44 -15.14 -18.30
CA GLU A 22 16.64 -14.23 -19.13
C GLU A 22 16.29 -14.88 -20.47
N LYS A 23 17.27 -15.58 -21.08
CA LYS A 23 17.04 -16.37 -22.28
C LYS A 23 16.06 -17.52 -22.04
N SER A 24 16.25 -18.29 -20.96
CA SER A 24 15.35 -19.40 -20.61
C SER A 24 13.91 -18.96 -20.37
N ALA A 25 13.70 -17.79 -19.75
CA ALA A 25 12.37 -17.23 -19.58
C ALA A 25 11.76 -16.77 -20.93
N SER A 26 12.59 -16.20 -21.80
CA SER A 26 12.19 -15.78 -23.15
C SER A 26 11.77 -16.97 -24.04
N ASP A 27 12.31 -18.16 -23.78
CA ASP A 27 11.96 -19.42 -24.44
C ASP A 27 10.61 -20.01 -23.94
N GLY A 28 9.94 -19.36 -22.98
CA GLY A 28 8.57 -19.68 -22.54
C GLY A 28 8.46 -20.56 -21.30
N ASP A 29 9.57 -21.11 -20.77
CA ASP A 29 9.59 -21.87 -19.51
C ASP A 29 9.69 -20.94 -18.30
N PHE A 30 8.64 -20.15 -18.07
CA PHE A 30 8.60 -19.15 -17.01
C PHE A 30 8.68 -19.76 -15.60
N TYR A 31 7.96 -20.85 -15.37
CA TYR A 31 7.95 -21.52 -14.07
C TYR A 31 9.30 -22.19 -13.77
N GLY A 32 9.88 -22.90 -14.75
CA GLY A 32 11.21 -23.49 -14.61
C GLY A 32 12.27 -22.41 -14.36
N ALA A 33 12.24 -21.31 -15.13
CA ALA A 33 13.13 -20.17 -14.92
C ALA A 33 12.98 -19.60 -13.50
N GLN A 34 11.75 -19.43 -12.99
CA GLN A 34 11.49 -18.95 -11.63
C GLN A 34 12.13 -19.85 -10.57
N GLN A 35 11.99 -21.18 -10.67
CA GLN A 35 12.60 -22.10 -9.71
C GLN A 35 14.13 -22.01 -9.73
N ILE A 36 14.72 -21.80 -10.90
CA ILE A 36 16.17 -21.62 -11.02
C ILE A 36 16.60 -20.28 -10.39
N TYR A 37 15.88 -19.17 -10.63
CA TYR A 37 16.13 -17.89 -9.94
C TYR A 37 16.11 -18.05 -8.42
N LYS A 38 15.10 -18.75 -7.87
CA LYS A 38 14.98 -19.03 -6.42
C LYS A 38 16.15 -19.86 -5.90
N SER A 39 16.50 -20.95 -6.58
CA SER A 39 17.59 -21.84 -6.18
C SER A 39 18.95 -21.13 -6.18
N ILE A 40 19.25 -20.36 -7.23
CA ILE A 40 20.54 -19.68 -7.36
C ILE A 40 20.66 -18.54 -6.35
N SER A 41 19.64 -17.67 -6.24
CA SER A 41 19.65 -16.59 -5.24
C SER A 41 19.78 -17.14 -3.81
N ALA A 42 19.13 -18.25 -3.47
CA ALA A 42 19.30 -18.91 -2.17
C ALA A 42 20.73 -19.42 -1.93
N ARG A 43 21.42 -19.94 -2.96
CA ARG A 43 22.84 -20.35 -2.86
C ARG A 43 23.75 -19.15 -2.59
N TYR A 44 23.50 -18.02 -3.26
CA TYR A 44 24.22 -16.77 -3.04
C TYR A 44 23.98 -16.21 -1.64
N ALA A 45 22.72 -16.13 -1.20
CA ALA A 45 22.35 -15.69 0.15
C ALA A 45 22.95 -16.60 1.24
N SER A 46 22.96 -17.93 1.02
CA SER A 46 23.61 -18.88 1.95
C SER A 46 25.12 -18.69 2.06
N ALA A 47 25.74 -18.09 1.04
CA ALA A 47 27.14 -17.70 1.00
C ALA A 47 27.38 -16.26 1.49
N GLU A 48 26.37 -15.62 2.11
CA GLU A 48 26.41 -14.23 2.60
C GLU A 48 26.68 -13.19 1.50
N ARG A 49 26.53 -13.59 0.23
CA ARG A 49 26.67 -12.75 -0.96
C ARG A 49 25.31 -12.17 -1.35
N TYR A 50 24.77 -11.34 -0.45
CA TYR A 50 23.41 -10.83 -0.59
C TYR A 50 23.25 -9.82 -1.73
N GLY A 51 24.28 -9.02 -2.04
CA GLY A 51 24.24 -8.06 -3.15
C GLY A 51 23.96 -8.76 -4.49
N GLU A 52 24.71 -9.82 -4.77
CA GLU A 52 24.53 -10.61 -5.99
C GLU A 52 23.21 -11.41 -5.98
N ALA A 53 22.77 -11.88 -4.81
CA ALA A 53 21.44 -12.51 -4.69
C ALA A 53 20.32 -11.52 -5.05
N LEU A 54 20.44 -10.26 -4.62
CA LEU A 54 19.50 -9.21 -4.97
C LEU A 54 19.52 -8.91 -6.47
N ASP A 55 20.69 -8.91 -7.12
CA ASP A 55 20.80 -8.66 -8.57
C ASP A 55 20.06 -9.74 -9.37
N ILE A 56 20.24 -11.00 -8.97
CA ILE A 56 19.56 -12.16 -9.56
C ILE A 56 18.04 -12.07 -9.35
N LEU A 57 17.59 -11.74 -8.14
CA LEU A 57 16.16 -11.63 -7.82
C LEU A 57 15.49 -10.44 -8.52
N GLN A 58 16.18 -9.29 -8.61
CA GLN A 58 15.68 -8.12 -9.31
C GLN A 58 15.51 -8.39 -10.81
N SER A 59 16.51 -9.01 -11.46
CA SER A 59 16.40 -9.42 -12.87
C SER A 59 15.24 -10.40 -13.04
N GLY A 60 15.19 -11.48 -12.25
CA GLY A 60 14.14 -12.48 -12.34
C GLY A 60 12.73 -11.92 -12.14
N ALA A 61 12.52 -11.09 -11.12
CA ALA A 61 11.24 -10.41 -10.91
C ALA A 61 10.88 -9.52 -12.12
N SER A 62 11.83 -8.73 -12.60
CA SER A 62 11.60 -7.83 -13.73
C SER A 62 11.23 -8.57 -15.01
N VAL A 63 11.92 -9.67 -15.33
CA VAL A 63 11.67 -10.48 -16.53
C VAL A 63 10.30 -11.13 -16.45
N GLN A 64 9.98 -11.79 -15.35
CA GLN A 64 8.69 -12.46 -15.17
C GLN A 64 7.52 -11.47 -15.28
N LEU A 65 7.62 -10.33 -14.59
CA LEU A 65 6.58 -9.29 -14.61
C LEU A 65 6.40 -8.68 -16.02
N LYS A 66 7.50 -8.41 -16.75
CA LYS A 66 7.46 -7.94 -18.15
C LYS A 66 6.72 -8.89 -19.09
N HIS A 67 6.83 -10.20 -18.85
CA HIS A 67 6.14 -11.22 -19.63
C HIS A 67 4.71 -11.54 -19.11
N GLY A 68 4.19 -10.74 -18.17
CA GLY A 68 2.85 -10.93 -17.62
C GLY A 68 2.74 -12.09 -16.63
N GLN A 69 3.86 -12.70 -16.22
CA GLN A 69 3.91 -13.79 -15.23
C GLN A 69 3.91 -13.21 -13.82
N VAL A 70 2.77 -12.63 -13.46
CA VAL A 70 2.58 -11.81 -12.25
C VAL A 70 2.87 -12.60 -10.97
N THR A 71 2.35 -13.82 -10.85
CA THR A 71 2.57 -14.68 -9.67
C THR A 71 4.04 -15.01 -9.50
N CYS A 72 4.70 -15.45 -10.59
CA CYS A 72 6.12 -15.78 -10.57
C CYS A 72 6.99 -14.56 -10.22
N GLY A 73 6.69 -13.42 -10.84
CA GLY A 73 7.41 -12.18 -10.62
C GLY A 73 7.21 -11.60 -9.23
N ALA A 74 5.97 -11.61 -8.71
CA ALA A 74 5.66 -11.14 -7.36
C ALA A 74 6.33 -11.99 -6.27
N GLU A 75 6.42 -13.31 -6.44
CA GLU A 75 7.18 -14.17 -5.53
C GLU A 75 8.67 -13.82 -5.51
N LEU A 76 9.29 -13.61 -6.67
CA LEU A 76 10.70 -13.19 -6.75
C LEU A 76 10.90 -11.79 -6.15
N ALA A 77 9.95 -10.89 -6.34
CA ALA A 77 9.95 -9.56 -5.73
C ALA A 77 9.83 -9.63 -4.20
N ALA A 78 9.02 -10.53 -3.66
CA ALA A 78 8.92 -10.76 -2.23
C ALA A 78 10.24 -11.32 -1.65
N LEU A 79 10.86 -12.30 -2.34
CA LEU A 79 12.17 -12.82 -1.96
C LEU A 79 13.28 -11.77 -2.04
N PHE A 80 13.18 -10.82 -2.99
CA PHE A 80 14.08 -9.68 -3.06
C PHE A 80 14.03 -8.86 -1.77
N VAL A 81 12.83 -8.52 -1.28
CA VAL A 81 12.66 -7.78 -0.02
C VAL A 81 13.12 -8.59 1.20
N GLU A 82 12.84 -9.89 1.22
CA GLU A 82 13.34 -10.78 2.28
C GLU A 82 14.88 -10.80 2.29
N THR A 83 15.50 -10.78 1.12
CA THR A 83 16.96 -10.72 0.97
C THR A 83 17.52 -9.38 1.42
N LEU A 84 16.83 -8.26 1.16
CA LEU A 84 17.19 -6.95 1.71
C LEU A 84 17.21 -7.00 3.26
N THR A 85 16.20 -7.61 3.84
CA THR A 85 16.05 -7.77 5.30
C THR A 85 17.14 -8.66 5.89
N LYS A 86 17.38 -9.84 5.30
CA LYS A 86 18.44 -10.78 5.74
C LYS A 86 19.84 -10.18 5.61
N GLY A 87 20.10 -9.47 4.51
CA GLY A 87 21.34 -8.77 4.26
C GLY A 87 21.48 -7.46 5.05
N LYS A 88 20.45 -7.05 5.80
CA LYS A 88 20.40 -5.82 6.59
C LYS A 88 20.72 -4.57 5.76
N PHE A 89 20.26 -4.53 4.52
CA PHE A 89 20.46 -3.39 3.64
C PHE A 89 19.66 -2.18 4.16
N PRO A 90 20.30 -1.01 4.30
CA PRO A 90 19.61 0.18 4.74
C PRO A 90 18.65 0.67 3.65
N CYS A 91 17.49 1.19 4.05
CA CYS A 91 16.55 1.89 3.19
C CYS A 91 17.14 3.27 2.83
N ASN A 92 17.74 3.35 1.65
CA ASN A 92 18.35 4.53 1.05
C ASN A 92 17.91 4.65 -0.41
N GLU A 93 18.31 5.71 -1.10
CA GLU A 93 17.90 5.93 -2.50
C GLU A 93 18.28 4.78 -3.44
N ASP A 94 19.47 4.18 -3.28
CA ASP A 94 19.91 3.07 -4.15
C ASP A 94 19.00 1.85 -3.99
N THR A 95 18.70 1.45 -2.75
CA THR A 95 17.84 0.29 -2.48
C THR A 95 16.38 0.56 -2.81
N LEU A 96 15.90 1.78 -2.57
CA LEU A 96 14.57 2.23 -2.99
C LEU A 96 14.44 2.24 -4.52
N ASP A 97 15.47 2.65 -5.26
CA ASP A 97 15.43 2.63 -6.73
C ASP A 97 15.34 1.20 -7.28
N ARG A 98 15.93 0.22 -6.60
CA ARG A 98 15.74 -1.20 -6.95
C ARG A 98 14.30 -1.66 -6.73
N VAL A 99 13.69 -1.29 -5.60
CA VAL A 99 12.26 -1.56 -5.35
C VAL A 99 11.38 -0.89 -6.42
N ARG A 100 11.69 0.37 -6.76
CA ARG A 100 11.02 1.13 -7.82
C ARG A 100 11.16 0.48 -9.19
N THR A 101 12.34 -0.06 -9.49
CA THR A 101 12.63 -0.77 -10.74
C THR A 101 11.73 -2.00 -10.89
N ILE A 102 11.60 -2.80 -9.84
CA ILE A 102 10.70 -3.97 -9.83
C ILE A 102 9.23 -3.52 -9.93
N TYR A 103 8.83 -2.53 -9.13
CA TYR A 103 7.47 -1.97 -9.15
C TYR A 103 7.03 -1.54 -10.56
N ARG A 104 7.90 -0.82 -11.28
CA ARG A 104 7.63 -0.36 -12.65
C ARG A 104 7.39 -1.50 -13.65
N GLN A 105 7.77 -2.73 -13.33
CA GLN A 105 7.51 -3.88 -14.21
C GLN A 105 6.15 -4.54 -13.92
N PHE A 106 5.50 -4.26 -12.79
CA PHE A 106 4.16 -4.80 -12.54
C PHE A 106 3.21 -4.30 -13.64
N PRO A 107 2.46 -5.20 -14.30
CA PRO A 107 1.59 -4.80 -15.40
C PRO A 107 0.53 -3.80 -14.92
N GLN A 108 0.32 -2.76 -15.71
CA GLN A 108 -0.73 -1.76 -15.53
C GLN A 108 -1.74 -1.93 -16.66
N ILE A 109 -2.73 -2.79 -16.44
CA ILE A 109 -3.71 -3.17 -17.46
C ILE A 109 -5.06 -2.65 -16.96
N PRO A 110 -5.65 -1.64 -17.62
CA PRO A 110 -6.93 -1.06 -17.20
C PRO A 110 -7.99 -2.15 -17.01
N VAL A 111 -8.68 -2.12 -15.87
CA VAL A 111 -9.77 -3.06 -15.62
C VAL A 111 -10.95 -2.69 -16.51
N PRO A 112 -11.57 -3.65 -17.22
CA PRO A 112 -12.82 -3.41 -17.95
C PRO A 112 -13.93 -2.91 -17.02
N GLN A 113 -14.53 -1.75 -17.31
CA GLN A 113 -15.52 -1.09 -16.44
C GLN A 113 -16.99 -1.34 -16.84
N GLN A 114 -17.27 -1.79 -18.07
CA GLN A 114 -18.60 -2.10 -18.61
C GLN A 114 -18.48 -2.97 -19.86
N LEU A 115 -19.44 -3.87 -20.09
CA LEU A 115 -19.59 -4.61 -21.35
C LEU A 115 -20.92 -4.28 -22.02
N GLY A 116 -20.90 -4.19 -23.35
CA GLY A 116 -22.10 -4.29 -24.18
C GLY A 116 -22.74 -5.66 -24.03
N VAL A 117 -24.01 -5.77 -24.42
CA VAL A 117 -24.95 -6.87 -24.09
C VAL A 117 -24.51 -8.26 -24.63
N ASP A 118 -23.46 -8.34 -25.46
CA ASP A 118 -23.07 -9.54 -26.23
C ASP A 118 -21.65 -10.09 -25.95
N ASP A 119 -20.86 -9.51 -25.03
CA ASP A 119 -19.49 -9.99 -24.79
C ASP A 119 -19.41 -11.15 -23.78
N ASP A 120 -18.55 -12.14 -24.04
CA ASP A 120 -18.44 -13.39 -23.29
C ASP A 120 -18.17 -13.14 -21.79
N MET A 121 -19.18 -13.34 -20.93
CA MET A 121 -19.10 -13.22 -19.47
C MET A 121 -17.88 -13.96 -18.85
N GLN A 122 -17.45 -15.04 -19.50
CA GLN A 122 -16.26 -15.81 -19.15
C GLN A 122 -14.96 -14.98 -19.26
N LYS A 123 -14.77 -14.23 -20.35
CA LYS A 123 -13.58 -13.37 -20.55
C LYS A 123 -13.51 -12.26 -19.51
N LEU A 124 -14.66 -11.70 -19.12
CA LEU A 124 -14.69 -10.69 -18.05
C LEU A 124 -14.27 -11.30 -16.71
N SER A 125 -14.84 -12.45 -16.36
CA SER A 125 -14.49 -13.15 -15.11
C SER A 125 -12.99 -13.45 -15.04
N GLU A 126 -12.38 -13.91 -16.14
CA GLU A 126 -10.95 -14.14 -16.26
C GLU A 126 -10.13 -12.85 -16.14
N ALA A 127 -10.55 -11.77 -16.79
CA ALA A 127 -9.88 -10.47 -16.70
C ALA A 127 -9.93 -9.88 -15.28
N LEU A 128 -11.07 -9.98 -14.60
CA LEU A 128 -11.22 -9.56 -13.20
C LEU A 128 -10.37 -10.42 -12.26
N GLY A 129 -10.33 -11.74 -12.48
CA GLY A 129 -9.45 -12.64 -11.75
C GLY A 129 -7.97 -12.29 -11.92
N ALA A 130 -7.55 -12.03 -13.15
CA ALA A 130 -6.19 -11.60 -13.45
C ALA A 130 -5.85 -10.25 -12.79
N ALA A 131 -6.78 -9.29 -12.78
CA ALA A 131 -6.60 -8.00 -12.09
C ALA A 131 -6.43 -8.18 -10.58
N LYS A 132 -7.25 -9.05 -9.95
CA LYS A 132 -7.12 -9.38 -8.51
C LYS A 132 -5.73 -9.94 -8.19
N ILE A 133 -5.25 -10.88 -9.01
CA ILE A 133 -3.91 -11.48 -8.85
C ILE A 133 -2.80 -10.42 -8.97
N ARG A 134 -2.92 -9.47 -9.91
CA ARG A 134 -1.97 -8.34 -10.06
C ARG A 134 -1.92 -7.46 -8.83
N VAL A 135 -3.09 -7.00 -8.38
CA VAL A 135 -3.20 -6.13 -7.21
C VAL A 135 -2.67 -6.82 -5.96
N GLU A 136 -2.99 -8.10 -5.76
CA GLU A 136 -2.52 -8.86 -4.61
C GLU A 136 -1.00 -9.05 -4.64
N GLY A 137 -0.43 -9.44 -5.77
CA GLY A 137 1.02 -9.62 -5.93
C GLY A 137 1.80 -8.33 -5.68
N CYS A 138 1.39 -7.22 -6.30
CA CYS A 138 2.02 -5.91 -6.11
C CYS A 138 1.85 -5.41 -4.66
N SER A 139 0.64 -5.54 -4.11
CA SER A 139 0.35 -5.14 -2.73
C SER A 139 1.20 -5.90 -1.72
N SER A 140 1.35 -7.22 -1.90
CA SER A 140 2.17 -8.05 -1.02
C SER A 140 3.64 -7.61 -1.05
N PHE A 141 4.19 -7.42 -2.25
CA PHE A 141 5.54 -6.91 -2.45
C PHE A 141 5.77 -5.55 -1.78
N LEU A 142 4.91 -4.56 -2.03
CA LEU A 142 5.07 -3.22 -1.47
C LEU A 142 4.84 -3.19 0.05
N LYS A 143 3.94 -4.02 0.60
CA LYS A 143 3.78 -4.17 2.05
C LYS A 143 5.01 -4.77 2.71
N ALA A 144 5.62 -5.78 2.09
CA ALA A 144 6.89 -6.32 2.56
C ALA A 144 7.98 -5.23 2.52
N ALA A 145 8.05 -4.45 1.43
CA ALA A 145 9.02 -3.35 1.31
C ALA A 145 8.78 -2.26 2.36
N LEU A 146 7.52 -1.94 2.68
CA LEU A 146 7.16 -1.02 3.76
C LEU A 146 7.69 -1.52 5.12
N LYS A 147 7.49 -2.80 5.44
CA LYS A 147 8.01 -3.41 6.67
C LYS A 147 9.54 -3.33 6.73
N TRP A 148 10.22 -3.75 5.67
CA TRP A 148 11.67 -3.63 5.56
C TRP A 148 12.14 -2.18 5.74
N SER A 149 11.49 -1.21 5.09
CA SER A 149 11.86 0.19 5.20
C SER A 149 11.70 0.74 6.62
N ALA A 150 10.67 0.32 7.35
CA ALA A 150 10.46 0.74 8.74
C ALA A 150 11.54 0.19 9.69
N GLU A 151 12.06 -1.01 9.40
CA GLU A 151 13.06 -1.69 10.22
C GLU A 151 14.50 -1.23 9.91
N PHE A 152 14.81 -0.95 8.63
CA PHE A 152 16.19 -0.75 8.17
C PHE A 152 16.48 0.69 7.70
N GLY A 153 15.98 1.72 8.39
CA GLY A 153 16.46 3.10 8.21
C GLY A 153 15.51 4.06 7.49
N GLY A 154 14.30 3.63 7.13
CA GLY A 154 13.20 4.53 6.82
C GLY A 154 12.61 5.17 8.09
N PRO A 155 11.62 6.06 7.94
CA PRO A 155 10.82 6.54 9.06
C PRO A 155 10.23 5.38 9.85
N ARG A 156 9.94 5.58 11.15
CA ARG A 156 9.44 4.54 12.07
C ARG A 156 8.20 3.77 11.55
N ASN A 157 7.47 4.35 10.61
CA ASN A 157 6.26 3.79 10.01
C ASN A 157 6.46 3.35 8.54
N GLY A 158 7.69 3.28 8.03
CA GLY A 158 8.02 2.97 6.64
C GLY A 158 8.20 4.20 5.75
N CYS A 159 8.74 3.98 4.55
CA CYS A 159 8.99 5.03 3.57
C CYS A 159 7.68 5.56 2.95
N PRO A 160 7.40 6.88 3.00
CA PRO A 160 6.17 7.44 2.43
C PRO A 160 6.02 7.26 0.91
N GLU A 161 7.12 7.18 0.14
CA GLU A 161 7.04 6.92 -1.31
C GLU A 161 6.45 5.53 -1.61
N LEU A 162 6.75 4.52 -0.78
CA LEU A 162 6.17 3.19 -0.94
C LEU A 162 4.67 3.18 -0.64
N TYR A 163 4.21 4.07 0.24
CA TYR A 163 2.78 4.27 0.47
C TYR A 163 2.09 4.91 -0.74
N ASP A 164 2.71 5.92 -1.37
CA ASP A 164 2.19 6.53 -2.60
C ASP A 164 2.07 5.47 -3.72
N MET A 165 3.14 4.70 -3.96
CA MET A 165 3.14 3.62 -4.96
C MET A 165 2.04 2.57 -4.71
N LEU A 166 1.87 2.16 -3.45
CA LEU A 166 0.86 1.16 -3.08
C LEU A 166 -0.56 1.71 -3.25
N ALA A 167 -0.80 2.93 -2.81
CA ALA A 167 -2.11 3.57 -2.91
C ALA A 167 -2.52 3.78 -4.37
N GLU A 168 -1.61 4.30 -5.19
CA GLU A 168 -1.84 4.54 -6.61
C GLU A 168 -2.11 3.24 -7.37
N TYR A 169 -1.31 2.20 -7.15
CA TYR A 169 -1.51 0.91 -7.82
C TYR A 169 -2.84 0.24 -7.44
N ILE A 170 -3.24 0.34 -6.17
CA ILE A 170 -4.56 -0.15 -5.73
C ILE A 170 -5.66 0.63 -6.46
N CYS A 171 -5.56 1.95 -6.56
CA CYS A 171 -6.57 2.77 -7.23
C CYS A 171 -6.68 2.48 -8.73
N SER A 172 -5.56 2.29 -9.43
CA SER A 172 -5.57 2.10 -10.89
C SER A 172 -5.91 0.68 -11.32
N GLU A 173 -5.50 -0.33 -10.56
CA GLU A 173 -5.57 -1.74 -10.98
C GLU A 173 -6.65 -2.57 -10.26
N SER A 174 -7.28 -2.04 -9.21
CA SER A 174 -8.32 -2.80 -8.50
C SER A 174 -9.60 -2.88 -9.32
N PRO A 175 -10.15 -4.09 -9.54
CA PRO A 175 -11.43 -4.22 -10.22
C PRO A 175 -12.60 -3.71 -9.40
N ASP A 176 -12.54 -3.93 -8.09
CA ASP A 176 -13.50 -3.45 -7.11
C ASP A 176 -12.75 -2.47 -6.20
N LEU A 177 -12.79 -1.17 -6.53
CA LEU A 177 -12.03 -0.15 -5.80
C LEU A 177 -12.58 0.04 -4.38
N ASP A 178 -11.84 -0.44 -3.39
CA ASP A 178 -12.04 -0.12 -1.99
C ASP A 178 -11.27 1.17 -1.64
N ILE A 179 -11.94 2.31 -1.80
CA ILE A 179 -11.37 3.62 -1.49
C ILE A 179 -11.00 3.74 0.00
N ALA A 180 -11.71 3.05 0.89
CA ALA A 180 -11.43 3.10 2.32
C ALA A 180 -10.06 2.46 2.62
N LYS A 181 -9.78 1.31 2.00
CA LYS A 181 -8.47 0.64 2.09
C LYS A 181 -7.36 1.45 1.43
N ALA A 182 -7.59 2.02 0.23
CA ALA A 182 -6.61 2.87 -0.45
C ALA A 182 -6.27 4.13 0.38
N SER A 183 -7.28 4.74 1.01
CA SER A 183 -7.14 5.92 1.86
C SER A 183 -6.14 5.71 3.00
N ILE A 184 -6.07 4.50 3.59
CA ILE A 184 -5.12 4.16 4.65
C ILE A 184 -3.67 4.33 4.18
N TYR A 185 -3.39 4.05 2.90
CA TYR A 185 -2.06 4.20 2.31
C TYR A 185 -1.80 5.64 1.90
N PHE A 186 -2.74 6.30 1.21
CA PHE A 186 -2.57 7.70 0.80
C PHE A 186 -2.22 8.65 1.95
N VAL A 187 -2.89 8.53 3.11
CA VAL A 187 -2.62 9.44 4.24
C VAL A 187 -1.22 9.29 4.86
N ARG A 188 -0.48 8.23 4.49
CA ARG A 188 0.91 7.98 4.91
C ARG A 188 1.92 8.27 3.79
N GLY A 189 1.43 8.60 2.60
CA GLY A 189 2.22 9.02 1.45
C GLY A 189 2.69 10.47 1.54
N LYS A 190 3.30 10.97 0.46
CA LYS A 190 3.75 12.36 0.33
C LYS A 190 2.87 13.17 -0.63
N ASN A 191 1.90 12.56 -1.30
CA ASN A 191 1.14 13.17 -2.38
C ASN A 191 -0.36 13.35 -2.04
N PRO A 192 -0.73 14.32 -1.18
CA PRO A 192 -2.13 14.56 -0.85
C PRO A 192 -2.96 15.06 -2.04
N ALA A 193 -2.31 15.68 -3.04
CA ALA A 193 -2.98 16.13 -4.27
C ALA A 193 -3.47 14.94 -5.11
N LYS A 194 -2.64 13.91 -5.26
CA LYS A 194 -3.05 12.67 -5.92
C LYS A 194 -4.17 11.98 -5.17
N PHE A 195 -4.12 11.96 -3.84
CA PHE A 195 -5.23 11.43 -3.04
C PHE A 195 -6.54 12.19 -3.29
N ALA A 196 -6.51 13.52 -3.33
CA ALA A 196 -7.68 14.33 -3.68
C ALA A 196 -8.24 13.94 -5.06
N SER A 197 -7.37 13.77 -6.06
CA SER A 197 -7.78 13.38 -7.41
C SER A 197 -8.41 11.99 -7.48
N GLU A 198 -7.82 11.00 -6.82
CA GLU A 198 -8.42 9.66 -6.77
C GLU A 198 -9.75 9.65 -6.00
N LEU A 199 -9.88 10.48 -4.96
CA LEU A 199 -11.12 10.62 -4.22
C LEU A 199 -12.23 11.26 -5.06
N VAL A 200 -11.91 12.30 -5.83
CA VAL A 200 -12.87 12.93 -6.76
C VAL A 200 -13.27 11.96 -7.88
N ASN A 201 -12.31 11.22 -8.45
CA ASN A 201 -12.59 10.19 -9.45
C ASN A 201 -13.50 9.07 -8.89
N PHE A 202 -13.35 8.74 -7.60
CA PHE A 202 -14.25 7.80 -6.91
C PHE A 202 -15.65 8.41 -6.74
N ILE A 203 -15.74 9.65 -6.26
CA ILE A 203 -17.02 10.35 -6.03
C ILE A 203 -17.88 10.41 -7.29
N GLU A 204 -17.28 10.66 -8.45
CA GLU A 204 -17.97 10.68 -9.75
C GLU A 204 -18.70 9.38 -10.10
N LYS A 205 -18.25 8.25 -9.57
CA LYS A 205 -18.72 6.91 -9.93
C LYS A 205 -19.45 6.22 -8.78
N CYS A 206 -19.40 6.77 -7.58
CA CYS A 206 -19.95 6.14 -6.39
C CYS A 206 -21.48 6.32 -6.30
N TYR A 207 -22.11 5.50 -5.47
CA TYR A 207 -23.53 5.66 -5.17
C TYR A 207 -23.75 6.87 -4.24
N PRO A 208 -24.89 7.57 -4.35
CA PRO A 208 -25.22 8.67 -3.44
C PRO A 208 -25.13 8.24 -1.96
N GLY A 209 -24.42 9.04 -1.15
CA GLY A 209 -24.17 8.73 0.27
C GLY A 209 -22.90 7.94 0.55
N GLU A 210 -22.13 7.52 -0.47
CA GLU A 210 -20.75 7.01 -0.28
C GLU A 210 -19.70 8.13 -0.43
N ASP A 211 -20.07 9.20 -1.12
CA ASP A 211 -19.27 10.39 -1.40
C ASP A 211 -18.86 11.13 -0.12
N ASP A 212 -19.82 11.45 0.75
CA ASP A 212 -19.56 12.14 2.00
C ASP A 212 -18.74 11.29 2.98
N LEU A 213 -19.02 9.99 3.05
CA LEU A 213 -18.25 9.03 3.84
C LEU A 213 -16.78 8.96 3.39
N ALA A 214 -16.53 8.93 2.08
CA ALA A 214 -15.18 8.86 1.54
C ALA A 214 -14.35 10.10 1.91
N ILE A 215 -14.93 11.29 1.80
CA ILE A 215 -14.31 12.56 2.19
C ILE A 215 -14.03 12.59 3.68
N VAL A 216 -15.03 12.29 4.51
CA VAL A 216 -14.89 12.31 5.97
C VAL A 216 -13.85 11.32 6.43
N ARG A 217 -13.84 10.10 5.90
CA ARG A 217 -12.84 9.08 6.21
C ARG A 217 -11.43 9.57 5.92
N ALA A 218 -11.20 10.14 4.74
CA ALA A 218 -9.91 10.66 4.32
C ALA A 218 -9.38 11.74 5.27
N VAL A 219 -10.24 12.68 5.65
CA VAL A 219 -9.88 13.75 6.60
C VAL A 219 -9.62 13.19 8.00
N LEU A 220 -10.52 12.35 8.53
CA LEU A 220 -10.34 11.75 9.84
C LEU A 220 -9.07 10.90 9.92
N LEU A 221 -8.69 10.22 8.83
CA LEU A 221 -7.45 9.47 8.76
C LEU A 221 -6.21 10.37 8.90
N TYR A 222 -6.13 11.48 8.16
CA TYR A 222 -5.04 12.46 8.33
C TYR A 222 -4.99 13.02 9.76
N LEU A 223 -6.13 13.44 10.29
CA LEU A 223 -6.24 13.96 11.66
C LEU A 223 -5.83 12.89 12.69
N SER A 224 -6.19 11.62 12.48
CA SER A 224 -5.79 10.53 13.38
C SER A 224 -4.28 10.27 13.40
N LEU A 225 -3.54 10.78 12.41
CA LEU A 225 -2.08 10.78 12.36
C LEU A 225 -1.46 12.07 12.92
N GLY A 226 -2.29 13.04 13.33
CA GLY A 226 -1.86 14.37 13.76
C GLY A 226 -1.51 15.29 12.59
N ASN A 227 -1.83 14.91 11.34
CA ASN A 227 -1.50 15.68 10.16
C ASN A 227 -2.62 16.67 9.81
N MET A 228 -2.68 17.76 10.57
CA MET A 228 -3.67 18.83 10.38
C MET A 228 -3.46 19.58 9.05
N ARG A 229 -2.21 19.73 8.61
CA ARG A 229 -1.87 20.43 7.37
C ARG A 229 -2.49 19.75 6.16
N ASP A 230 -2.23 18.45 5.99
CA ASP A 230 -2.69 17.73 4.81
C ASP A 230 -4.18 17.41 4.88
N ALA A 231 -4.77 17.33 6.09
CA ALA A 231 -6.22 17.25 6.27
C ALA A 231 -6.94 18.49 5.70
N ASN A 232 -6.45 19.70 5.98
CA ASN A 232 -7.02 20.93 5.43
C ASN A 232 -6.75 21.05 3.92
N TYR A 233 -5.51 20.76 3.50
CA TYR A 233 -5.15 20.77 2.09
C TYR A 233 -6.04 19.82 1.26
N LEU A 234 -6.29 18.60 1.76
CA LEU A 234 -7.17 17.64 1.10
C LEU A 234 -8.58 18.20 0.91
N MET A 235 -9.17 18.80 1.95
CA MET A 235 -10.51 19.39 1.85
C MET A 235 -10.58 20.51 0.82
N ASP A 236 -9.57 21.38 0.78
CA ASP A 236 -9.53 22.49 -0.17
C ASP A 236 -9.30 22.01 -1.60
N GLU A 237 -8.41 21.04 -1.81
CA GLU A 237 -8.11 20.49 -3.13
C GLU A 237 -9.28 19.66 -3.68
N VAL A 238 -9.98 18.87 -2.83
CA VAL A 238 -11.22 18.17 -3.23
C VAL A 238 -12.30 19.16 -3.65
N ARG A 239 -12.54 20.22 -2.86
CA ARG A 239 -13.52 21.25 -3.20
C ARG A 239 -13.20 21.89 -4.55
N LYS A 240 -11.96 22.32 -4.73
CA LYS A 240 -11.48 22.93 -5.98
C LYS A 240 -11.64 22.00 -7.18
N GLN A 241 -11.32 20.71 -7.04
CA GLN A 241 -11.43 19.75 -8.13
C GLN A 241 -12.89 19.43 -8.47
N LEU A 242 -13.78 19.33 -7.48
CA LEU A 242 -15.22 19.20 -7.73
C LEU A 242 -15.78 20.41 -8.47
N GLU A 243 -15.45 21.63 -8.01
CA GLU A 243 -15.84 22.88 -8.68
C GLU A 243 -15.36 22.92 -10.14
N SER A 244 -14.11 22.51 -10.39
CA SER A 244 -13.54 22.48 -11.75
C SER A 244 -14.24 21.49 -12.69
N LYS A 245 -14.95 20.50 -12.14
CA LYS A 245 -15.71 19.49 -12.87
C LYS A 245 -17.21 19.76 -12.84
N GLU A 246 -17.63 20.94 -12.40
CA GLU A 246 -19.04 21.34 -12.27
C GLU A 246 -19.85 20.40 -11.35
N LEU A 247 -19.17 19.81 -10.36
CA LEU A 247 -19.77 18.99 -9.31
C LEU A 247 -19.82 19.77 -7.99
N GLU A 248 -20.88 19.55 -7.22
CA GLU A 248 -21.03 20.17 -5.91
C GLU A 248 -20.42 19.28 -4.81
N LEU A 249 -19.85 19.92 -3.78
CA LEU A 249 -19.49 19.21 -2.55
C LEU A 249 -20.77 18.68 -1.89
N PRO A 250 -20.79 17.44 -1.36
CA PRO A 250 -22.00 16.89 -0.76
C PRO A 250 -22.52 17.78 0.39
N ASP A 251 -23.77 18.22 0.29
CA ASP A 251 -24.44 18.94 1.38
C ASP A 251 -24.95 17.92 2.40
N SER A 252 -24.10 17.59 3.38
CA SER A 252 -24.43 16.61 4.41
C SER A 252 -23.94 16.99 5.79
N ASP A 253 -24.62 16.44 6.81
CA ASP A 253 -24.22 16.55 8.21
C ASP A 253 -22.77 16.12 8.46
N LEU A 254 -22.26 15.14 7.69
CA LEU A 254 -20.89 14.66 7.81
C LEU A 254 -19.87 15.67 7.27
N ILE A 255 -20.16 16.28 6.12
CA ILE A 255 -19.32 17.35 5.56
C ILE A 255 -19.34 18.59 6.47
N GLN A 256 -20.50 18.93 7.01
CA GLN A 256 -20.63 20.00 7.99
C GLN A 256 -19.85 19.69 9.28
N PHE A 257 -19.94 18.45 9.78
CA PHE A 257 -19.17 17.98 10.93
C PHE A 257 -17.66 18.16 10.71
N ILE A 258 -17.12 17.71 9.58
CA ILE A 258 -15.68 17.86 9.28
C ILE A 258 -15.27 19.33 9.19
N THR A 259 -16.10 20.16 8.57
CA THR A 259 -15.85 21.60 8.46
C THR A 259 -15.74 22.26 9.84
N TYR A 260 -16.60 21.90 10.78
CA TYR A 260 -16.50 22.37 12.16
C TYR A 260 -15.38 21.70 12.95
N LEU A 261 -15.11 20.41 12.71
CA LEU A 261 -14.04 19.68 13.37
C LEU A 261 -12.67 20.30 13.06
N LEU A 262 -12.38 20.58 11.79
CA LEU A 262 -11.13 21.21 11.38
C LEU A 262 -10.91 22.54 12.10
N ARG A 263 -11.92 23.44 12.10
CA ARG A 263 -11.89 24.71 12.84
C ARG A 263 -11.76 24.53 14.36
N THR A 264 -12.30 23.45 14.90
CA THR A 264 -12.25 23.16 16.34
C THR A 264 -10.84 22.73 16.75
N LEU A 265 -10.15 21.93 15.93
CA LEU A 265 -8.80 21.44 16.19
C LEU A 265 -7.71 22.51 16.07
N GLU A 266 -8.01 23.67 15.48
CA GLU A 266 -7.12 24.86 15.51
C GLU A 266 -7.00 25.48 16.90
N ARG A 267 -7.87 25.09 17.84
CA ARG A 267 -7.99 25.68 19.18
C ARG A 267 -7.89 24.57 20.23
N ASP A 268 -7.48 24.91 21.44
CA ASP A 268 -7.64 24.02 22.59
C ASP A 268 -9.11 24.02 23.05
N ALA A 269 -9.95 23.29 22.31
CA ALA A 269 -11.41 23.33 22.44
C ALA A 269 -12.02 21.93 22.62
N LEU A 270 -11.46 21.11 23.52
CA LEU A 270 -11.98 19.78 23.85
C LEU A 270 -13.49 19.75 24.17
N PRO A 271 -14.08 20.72 24.91
CA PRO A 271 -15.52 20.77 25.12
C PRO A 271 -16.31 20.86 23.80
N LEU A 272 -15.86 21.71 22.87
CA LEU A 272 -16.51 21.87 21.56
C LEU A 272 -16.38 20.60 20.72
N PHE A 273 -15.21 19.95 20.73
CA PHE A 273 -15.02 18.65 20.09
C PHE A 273 -16.02 17.59 20.58
N ARG A 274 -16.27 17.52 21.90
CA ARG A 274 -17.26 16.61 22.48
C ARG A 274 -18.69 16.95 22.04
N VAL A 275 -19.04 18.23 22.02
CA VAL A 275 -20.35 18.71 21.55
C VAL A 275 -20.57 18.32 20.08
N LEU A 276 -19.57 18.50 19.21
CA LEU A 276 -19.65 18.09 17.80
C LEU A 276 -19.89 16.58 17.68
N ARG A 277 -19.12 15.75 18.39
CA ARG A 277 -19.31 14.29 18.39
C ARG A 277 -20.71 13.86 18.82
N GLN A 278 -21.29 14.55 19.80
CA GLN A 278 -22.65 14.26 20.28
C GLN A 278 -23.72 14.72 19.28
N ARG A 279 -23.57 15.93 18.74
CA ARG A 279 -24.54 16.53 17.81
C ARG A 279 -24.65 15.76 16.50
N TYR A 280 -23.52 15.30 15.97
CA TYR A 280 -23.46 14.58 14.70
C TYR A 280 -23.44 13.04 14.88
N LYS A 281 -23.82 12.54 16.05
CA LYS A 281 -23.71 11.12 16.40
C LYS A 281 -24.42 10.20 15.41
N SER A 282 -25.65 10.52 15.01
CA SER A 282 -26.44 9.73 14.05
C SER A 282 -25.73 9.59 12.71
N SER A 283 -25.11 10.67 12.24
CA SER A 283 -24.39 10.71 10.96
C SER A 283 -23.04 10.00 11.06
N LEU A 284 -22.35 10.13 12.19
CA LEU A 284 -21.09 9.44 12.48
C LEU A 284 -21.25 7.93 12.66
N ASP A 285 -22.38 7.47 13.22
CA ASP A 285 -22.65 6.05 13.44
C ASP A 285 -22.91 5.28 12.11
N ARG A 286 -23.01 5.98 10.96
CA ARG A 286 -23.03 5.35 9.62
C ARG A 286 -21.76 4.56 9.32
N GLU A 287 -20.63 4.94 9.91
CA GLU A 287 -19.36 4.22 9.77
C GLU A 287 -18.72 3.92 11.12
N SER A 288 -18.61 2.64 11.44
CA SER A 288 -18.07 2.16 12.72
C SER A 288 -16.63 2.63 12.98
N SER A 289 -15.83 2.78 11.92
CA SER A 289 -14.42 3.19 12.00
C SER A 289 -14.24 4.63 12.53
N PHE A 290 -15.23 5.51 12.31
CA PHE A 290 -15.13 6.92 12.67
C PHE A 290 -14.97 7.13 14.16
N LYS A 291 -15.64 6.30 14.98
CA LYS A 291 -15.50 6.37 16.44
C LYS A 291 -14.04 6.18 16.86
N GLU A 292 -13.37 5.18 16.30
CA GLU A 292 -11.98 4.89 16.64
C GLU A 292 -11.02 5.98 16.16
N LEU A 293 -11.27 6.52 14.96
CA LEU A 293 -10.49 7.64 14.42
C LEU A 293 -10.65 8.90 15.30
N LEU A 294 -11.88 9.23 15.70
CA LEU A 294 -12.17 10.35 16.59
C LEU A 294 -11.54 10.18 17.97
N ASP A 295 -11.45 8.96 18.49
CA ASP A 295 -10.75 8.69 19.73
C ASP A 295 -9.22 8.89 19.57
N LYS A 296 -8.62 8.49 18.43
CA LYS A 296 -7.21 8.82 18.12
C LYS A 296 -6.98 10.32 17.99
N ILE A 297 -7.92 11.05 17.38
CA ILE A 297 -7.85 12.51 17.25
C ILE A 297 -7.90 13.16 18.63
N ALA A 298 -8.80 12.73 19.50
CA ALA A 298 -8.91 13.25 20.86
C ALA A 298 -7.61 13.02 21.67
N GLU A 299 -7.01 11.85 21.53
CA GLU A 299 -5.73 11.51 22.14
C GLU A 299 -4.60 12.41 21.62
N ARG A 300 -4.50 12.59 20.29
CA ARG A 300 -3.40 13.37 19.69
C ARG A 300 -3.49 14.87 19.90
N PHE A 301 -4.69 15.45 19.76
CA PHE A 301 -4.87 16.91 19.81
C PHE A 301 -5.18 17.44 21.21
N TYR A 302 -5.74 16.63 22.09
CA TYR A 302 -6.16 17.06 23.43
C TYR A 302 -5.58 16.22 24.57
N GLY A 303 -4.72 15.22 24.28
CA GLY A 303 -4.11 14.37 25.31
C GLY A 303 -5.12 13.49 26.06
N VAL A 304 -6.32 13.26 25.50
CA VAL A 304 -7.35 12.46 26.14
C VAL A 304 -6.89 11.00 26.18
N GLN A 305 -6.58 10.52 27.39
CA GLN A 305 -6.27 9.11 27.61
C GLN A 305 -7.51 8.26 27.30
N ARG A 306 -7.34 7.27 26.42
CA ARG A 306 -8.39 6.29 26.13
C ARG A 306 -8.78 5.57 27.42
N ARG A 307 -10.05 5.67 27.81
CA ARG A 307 -10.64 4.70 28.74
C ARG A 307 -11.18 3.54 27.90
N SER A 308 -10.36 2.52 27.66
CA SER A 308 -10.87 1.24 27.12
C SER A 308 -10.40 0.06 27.98
N PRO A 309 -11.32 -0.78 28.49
CA PRO A 309 -11.01 -2.03 29.21
C PRO A 309 -10.23 -3.06 28.37
N LEU A 310 -10.13 -2.85 27.05
CA LEU A 310 -9.52 -3.77 26.07
C LEU A 310 -8.05 -3.46 25.75
N GLN A 311 -7.45 -2.47 26.41
CA GLN A 311 -6.04 -2.09 26.17
C GLN A 311 -5.04 -3.20 26.54
N GLY A 312 -5.46 -4.23 27.29
CA GLY A 312 -4.68 -5.46 27.52
C GLY A 312 -4.79 -6.51 26.41
N MET A 313 -5.88 -6.56 25.63
CA MET A 313 -6.11 -7.63 24.64
C MET A 313 -5.67 -7.27 23.22
N PHE A 314 -5.68 -5.99 22.84
CA PHE A 314 -5.24 -5.58 21.50
C PHE A 314 -3.73 -5.36 21.38
N GLY A 315 -3.04 -5.10 22.49
CA GLY A 315 -1.58 -5.14 22.54
C GLY A 315 -1.06 -6.53 22.19
N ASP A 316 -1.68 -7.58 22.76
CA ASP A 316 -1.32 -8.98 22.52
C ASP A 316 -1.69 -9.48 21.12
N ILE A 317 -2.76 -9.02 20.48
CA ILE A 317 -3.14 -9.47 19.12
C ILE A 317 -2.22 -8.86 18.05
N PHE A 318 -1.82 -7.59 18.19
CA PHE A 318 -0.86 -6.95 17.27
C PHE A 318 0.58 -7.47 17.50
N GLN A 319 0.89 -7.98 18.70
CA GLN A 319 2.13 -8.73 18.97
C GLN A 319 2.05 -10.19 18.55
N MET A 320 0.90 -10.87 18.65
CA MET A 320 0.71 -12.26 18.22
C MET A 320 0.71 -12.43 16.70
N MET A 321 0.20 -11.47 15.92
CA MET A 321 0.32 -11.50 14.46
C MET A 321 1.70 -11.05 13.95
N GLY A 322 2.59 -10.60 14.85
CA GLY A 322 3.99 -10.28 14.57
C GLY A 322 4.98 -11.39 14.95
N GLY A 323 4.50 -12.55 15.39
CA GLY A 323 5.34 -13.64 15.85
C GLY A 323 4.62 -14.98 15.86
N ALA A 324 4.49 -15.59 14.68
CA ALA A 324 4.35 -17.03 14.50
C ALA A 324 4.77 -17.36 13.06
N ASP A 325 5.97 -17.95 12.95
CA ASP A 325 6.61 -18.60 11.80
C ASP A 325 6.40 -18.02 10.38
#